data_AF-A0A9Q8HQK0-F1
#
_entry.id   AF-A0A9Q8HQK0-F1
#
_cell.length_a   1.000
_cell.length_b   1.000
_cell.length_c   1.000
_cell.angle_alpha   90.00
_cell.angle_beta   90.00
_cell.angle_gamma   90.00
#
_symmetry.space_group_name_H-M   'P 1'
#
loop_
_entity.id
_entity.type
_entity.pdbx_description
1 polymer ?
#
loop_
_entity_poly.entity_id
_entity_poly.type
_entity_poly.pdbx_seq_one_letter_code
_entity_poly.pdbx_strand_id
1 'polypeptide(L)'
;MKKKLKQRSSIKAAKVYQKQRCKKHRNNQPRFVKELAGKDFSYTQKLLLNRAYKHDFNRNQFLIALRKAKQQRLKIRSDRREVLAVLIPVLINFCDLSLNRTYLWEIKTDLATIAKECGQCYRYIDKNDNVRERYDTVNNAIKMLEDAELITVLREMDKTVGKQKAMRIWLNAEFFIMLGFTETQLRKIMLRYHKYQFINNKLDSLDEYHKQHIARLEASNVASMHNKYKLHTKLSNIRRRFLGDTIIQYVAQRKPIDYKDQVISTYPFVPCFKSEADCANDKEVELLRIRLLNKAMAREKAKQAAYYKALIKEAS
;
A
#
# COMPACT_ATOMS: atom_id res chain seq x y z
N MET A 1 -53.23 -20.36 60.72
CA MET A 1 -52.95 -19.66 59.45
C MET A 1 -51.44 -19.47 59.26
N LYS A 2 -50.76 -20.34 58.50
CA LYS A 2 -49.32 -20.21 58.21
C LYS A 2 -49.11 -19.35 56.96
N LYS A 3 -48.60 -18.12 57.12
CA LYS A 3 -48.14 -17.28 56.00
C LYS A 3 -46.82 -17.87 55.44
N LYS A 4 -46.86 -18.41 54.21
CA LYS A 4 -45.66 -18.79 53.45
C LYS A 4 -44.95 -17.52 52.95
N LEU A 5 -43.73 -17.28 53.43
CA LEU A 5 -42.79 -16.35 52.80
C LEU A 5 -42.43 -16.90 51.40
N LYS A 6 -42.83 -16.20 50.34
CA LYS A 6 -42.28 -16.39 48.98
C LYS A 6 -40.90 -15.73 48.94
N GLN A 7 -39.83 -16.50 49.11
CA GLN A 7 -38.49 -16.06 48.71
C GLN A 7 -38.45 -15.87 47.19
N ARG A 8 -38.23 -14.63 46.76
CA ARG A 8 -37.87 -14.27 45.38
C ARG A 8 -36.38 -14.58 45.19
N SER A 9 -36.05 -15.62 44.46
CA SER A 9 -34.68 -15.89 44.01
C SER A 9 -34.66 -16.32 42.54
N SER A 10 -35.09 -15.44 41.63
CA SER A 10 -34.73 -15.59 40.22
C SER A 10 -33.37 -14.95 39.96
N ILE A 11 -32.32 -15.49 40.58
CA ILE A 11 -30.96 -15.23 40.11
C ILE A 11 -30.89 -15.90 38.73
N LYS A 12 -31.10 -15.12 37.67
CA LYS A 12 -30.87 -15.56 36.30
C LYS A 12 -29.39 -15.90 36.20
N ALA A 13 -29.08 -17.19 36.31
CA ALA A 13 -27.74 -17.71 36.07
C ALA A 13 -27.25 -17.17 34.72
N ALA A 14 -26.08 -16.54 34.72
CA ALA A 14 -25.47 -16.05 33.49
C ALA A 14 -25.35 -17.22 32.51
N LYS A 15 -25.87 -17.06 31.28
CA LYS A 15 -25.68 -18.04 30.21
C LYS A 15 -24.18 -18.23 29.99
N VAL A 16 -23.64 -19.35 30.45
CA VAL A 16 -22.28 -19.77 30.13
C VAL A 16 -22.29 -20.20 28.67
N TYR A 17 -21.94 -19.28 27.78
CA TYR A 17 -21.67 -19.62 26.38
C TYR A 17 -20.53 -20.64 26.36
N GLN A 18 -20.71 -21.80 25.71
CA GLN A 18 -19.58 -22.68 25.40
C GLN A 18 -18.52 -21.82 24.71
N LYS A 19 -17.29 -21.81 25.26
CA LYS A 19 -16.15 -21.19 24.59
C LYS A 19 -16.09 -21.78 23.18
N GLN A 20 -16.42 -20.99 22.17
CA GLN A 20 -16.15 -21.35 20.78
C GLN A 20 -14.70 -21.83 20.72
N ARG A 21 -14.49 -23.09 20.28
CA ARG A 21 -13.17 -23.75 20.25
C ARG A 21 -12.13 -22.93 19.46
N CYS A 22 -12.58 -22.06 18.59
CA CYS A 22 -11.78 -21.06 17.90
C CYS A 22 -12.40 -19.68 18.11
N LYS A 23 -11.60 -18.71 18.57
CA LYS A 23 -11.97 -17.31 18.40
C LYS A 23 -12.16 -17.09 16.90
N LYS A 24 -13.35 -16.64 16.47
CA LYS A 24 -13.62 -16.24 15.07
C LYS A 24 -12.79 -14.98 14.79
N HIS A 25 -11.51 -15.17 14.50
CA HIS A 25 -10.54 -14.08 14.37
C HIS A 25 -10.69 -13.31 13.06
N ARG A 26 -11.44 -13.86 12.09
CA ARG A 26 -11.54 -13.36 10.72
C ARG A 26 -12.90 -13.69 10.12
N ASN A 27 -13.38 -12.81 9.24
CA ASN A 27 -14.55 -13.07 8.41
C ASN A 27 -14.18 -13.96 7.22
N ASN A 28 -13.03 -13.68 6.57
CA ASN A 28 -12.54 -14.40 5.39
C ASN A 28 -11.06 -14.78 5.54
N GLN A 29 -10.65 -15.88 4.91
CA GLN A 29 -9.23 -16.26 4.81
C GLN A 29 -8.52 -15.45 3.72
N PRO A 30 -7.31 -14.90 3.96
CA PRO A 30 -6.53 -14.26 2.92
C PRO A 30 -6.16 -15.27 1.83
N ARG A 31 -6.40 -14.91 0.56
CA ARG A 31 -6.02 -15.74 -0.59
C ARG A 31 -5.63 -14.85 -1.76
N PHE A 32 -4.52 -15.17 -2.41
CA PHE A 32 -4.21 -14.64 -3.73
C PHE A 32 -4.85 -15.55 -4.78
N VAL A 33 -5.69 -15.00 -5.64
CA VAL A 33 -6.54 -15.80 -6.54
C VAL A 33 -5.76 -16.34 -7.76
N LYS A 34 -4.68 -15.67 -8.18
CA LYS A 34 -3.99 -15.96 -9.45
C LYS A 34 -2.84 -16.96 -9.30
N GLU A 35 -2.69 -17.82 -10.31
CA GLU A 35 -1.58 -18.78 -10.40
C GLU A 35 -0.34 -18.17 -11.07
N LEU A 36 0.82 -18.34 -10.44
CA LEU A 36 2.11 -17.80 -10.92
C LEU A 36 2.60 -18.44 -12.22
N ALA A 37 2.25 -19.71 -12.45
CA ALA A 37 2.70 -20.49 -13.59
C ALA A 37 2.07 -20.02 -14.92
N GLY A 38 0.95 -19.29 -14.87
CA GLY A 38 0.21 -18.83 -16.04
C GLY A 38 0.95 -17.84 -16.94
N LYS A 39 0.36 -17.58 -18.12
CA LYS A 39 0.84 -16.57 -19.09
C LYS A 39 0.49 -15.14 -18.69
N ASP A 40 -0.29 -14.96 -17.62
CA ASP A 40 -0.83 -13.68 -17.17
C ASP A 40 0.22 -12.67 -16.68
N PHE A 41 1.42 -13.16 -16.34
CA PHE A 41 2.49 -12.35 -15.77
C PHE A 41 3.69 -12.26 -16.69
N SER A 42 4.19 -11.03 -16.86
CA SER A 42 5.51 -10.82 -17.47
C SER A 42 6.62 -11.47 -16.64
N TYR A 43 7.77 -11.76 -17.27
CA TYR A 43 8.94 -12.31 -16.58
C TYR A 43 9.34 -11.46 -15.37
N THR A 44 9.34 -10.13 -15.52
CA THR A 44 9.63 -9.20 -14.44
C THR A 44 8.65 -9.32 -13.28
N GLN A 45 7.35 -9.39 -13.57
CA GLN A 45 6.34 -9.60 -12.52
C GLN A 45 6.54 -10.96 -11.82
N LYS A 46 6.81 -12.05 -12.56
CA LYS A 46 7.09 -13.36 -11.96
C LYS A 46 8.30 -13.31 -11.02
N LEU A 47 9.37 -12.62 -11.41
CA LEU A 47 10.55 -12.43 -10.57
C LEU A 47 10.21 -11.72 -9.24
N LEU A 48 9.45 -10.62 -9.31
CA LEU A 48 9.01 -9.87 -8.14
C LEU A 48 8.09 -10.69 -7.24
N LEU A 49 7.11 -11.38 -7.84
CA LEU A 49 6.17 -12.23 -7.12
C LEU A 49 6.90 -13.38 -6.41
N ASN A 50 7.84 -14.05 -7.07
CA ASN A 50 8.65 -15.12 -6.47
C ASN A 50 9.41 -14.66 -5.21
N ARG A 51 9.93 -13.43 -5.21
CA ARG A 51 10.54 -12.84 -4.00
C ARG A 51 9.51 -12.55 -2.92
N ALA A 52 8.34 -12.04 -3.29
CA ALA A 52 7.24 -11.82 -2.35
C ALA A 52 6.76 -13.10 -1.65
N TYR A 53 6.63 -14.22 -2.38
CA TYR A 53 6.18 -15.50 -1.81
C TYR A 53 7.17 -16.12 -0.81
N LYS A 54 8.47 -15.89 -1.01
CA LYS A 54 9.52 -16.39 -0.11
C LYS A 54 9.84 -15.42 1.02
N HIS A 55 9.16 -14.27 1.09
CA HIS A 55 9.51 -13.20 2.01
C HIS A 55 9.01 -13.48 3.44
N ASP A 56 9.92 -13.45 4.43
CA ASP A 56 9.55 -13.50 5.84
C ASP A 56 9.39 -12.08 6.43
N PHE A 57 8.14 -11.67 6.56
CA PHE A 57 7.78 -10.35 7.11
C PHE A 57 8.23 -10.13 8.57
N ASN A 58 8.48 -11.17 9.37
CA ASN A 58 8.99 -10.98 10.73
C ASN A 58 10.48 -10.66 10.77
N ARG A 59 11.22 -11.08 9.74
CA ARG A 59 12.66 -10.79 9.59
C ARG A 59 12.91 -9.51 8.78
N ASN A 60 11.84 -8.87 8.33
CA ASN A 60 11.94 -7.67 7.51
C ASN A 60 12.41 -6.46 8.32
N GLN A 61 13.56 -5.89 7.92
CA GLN A 61 14.18 -4.80 8.68
C GLN A 61 13.35 -3.52 8.69
N PHE A 62 12.71 -3.13 7.58
CA PHE A 62 11.84 -1.95 7.53
C PHE A 62 10.63 -2.09 8.48
N LEU A 63 10.00 -3.27 8.52
CA LEU A 63 8.88 -3.53 9.40
C LEU A 63 9.30 -3.69 10.87
N ILE A 64 10.53 -4.17 11.14
CA ILE A 64 11.12 -4.17 12.48
C ILE A 64 11.38 -2.74 12.95
N ALA A 65 12.04 -1.92 12.13
CA ALA A 65 12.35 -0.51 12.41
C ALA A 65 11.08 0.30 12.72
N LEU A 66 10.03 0.13 11.90
CA LEU A 66 8.72 0.73 12.15
C LEU A 66 8.19 0.41 13.56
N ARG A 67 8.41 -0.82 14.03
CA ARG A 67 7.81 -1.30 15.27
C ARG A 67 8.64 -0.93 16.48
N LYS A 68 9.96 -0.85 16.33
CA LYS A 68 10.84 -0.16 17.29
C LYS A 68 10.39 1.30 17.43
N ALA A 69 10.24 2.03 16.32
CA ALA A 69 9.81 3.44 16.33
C ALA A 69 8.44 3.65 16.99
N LYS A 70 7.52 2.69 16.82
CA LYS A 70 6.19 2.70 17.46
C LYS A 70 6.14 2.07 18.86
N GLN A 71 7.26 1.58 19.39
CA GLN A 71 7.34 0.86 20.66
C GLN A 71 6.37 -0.33 20.74
N GLN A 72 6.28 -1.10 19.66
CA GLN A 72 5.43 -2.28 19.53
C GLN A 72 6.27 -3.55 19.61
N ARG A 73 5.63 -4.68 19.93
CA ARG A 73 6.24 -6.02 19.80
C ARG A 73 6.88 -6.18 18.42
N LEU A 74 8.10 -6.71 18.34
CA LEU A 74 8.82 -6.86 17.08
C LEU A 74 8.20 -7.89 16.12
N LYS A 75 7.63 -8.99 16.63
CA LYS A 75 7.00 -10.05 15.81
C LYS A 75 5.59 -9.66 15.34
N ILE A 76 5.31 -9.75 14.03
CA ILE A 76 4.03 -9.34 13.44
C ILE A 76 2.96 -10.32 13.88
N ARG A 77 1.80 -9.79 14.30
CA ARG A 77 0.64 -10.62 14.62
C ARG A 77 0.29 -11.50 13.41
N SER A 78 -0.03 -12.77 13.64
CA SER A 78 -0.36 -13.75 12.59
C SER A 78 -1.34 -13.20 11.56
N ASP A 79 -2.46 -12.62 12.04
CA ASP A 79 -3.50 -12.03 11.18
C ASP A 79 -2.95 -11.00 10.20
N ARG A 80 -2.07 -10.11 10.67
CA ARG A 80 -1.50 -9.07 9.81
C ARG A 80 -0.48 -9.64 8.83
N ARG A 81 0.32 -10.61 9.28
CA ARG A 81 1.34 -11.28 8.46
C ARG A 81 0.72 -12.06 7.31
N GLU A 82 -0.38 -12.76 7.56
CA GLU A 82 -1.09 -13.51 6.52
C GLU A 82 -1.76 -12.57 5.50
N VAL A 83 -2.30 -11.44 5.94
CA VAL A 83 -2.78 -10.39 5.02
C VAL A 83 -1.63 -9.80 4.19
N LEU A 84 -0.47 -9.51 4.79
CA LEU A 84 0.69 -9.00 4.07
C LEU A 84 1.19 -10.00 3.01
N ALA A 85 1.21 -11.29 3.34
CA ALA A 85 1.62 -12.35 2.42
C ALA A 85 0.78 -12.41 1.13
N VAL A 86 -0.47 -11.96 1.19
CA VAL A 86 -1.35 -11.87 0.01
C VAL A 86 -1.34 -10.47 -0.60
N LEU A 87 -1.36 -9.42 0.23
CA LEU A 87 -1.40 -8.03 -0.22
C LEU A 87 -0.20 -7.65 -1.09
N ILE A 88 1.01 -8.07 -0.72
CA ILE A 88 2.22 -7.74 -1.47
C ILE A 88 2.16 -8.27 -2.91
N PRO A 89 1.85 -9.57 -3.16
CA PRO A 89 1.55 -10.08 -4.49
C PRO A 89 0.45 -9.31 -5.24
N VAL A 90 -0.65 -8.95 -4.57
CA VAL A 90 -1.75 -8.17 -5.20
C VAL A 90 -1.25 -6.80 -5.66
N LEU A 91 -0.47 -6.10 -4.82
CA LEU A 91 0.12 -4.82 -5.19
C LEU A 91 1.05 -4.96 -6.40
N ILE A 92 1.91 -5.98 -6.43
CA ILE A 92 2.80 -6.24 -7.57
C ILE A 92 1.99 -6.54 -8.85
N ASN A 93 0.91 -7.32 -8.75
CA ASN A 93 0.04 -7.66 -9.89
C ASN A 93 -0.60 -6.42 -10.54
N PHE A 94 -1.04 -5.44 -9.75
CA PHE A 94 -1.65 -4.22 -10.26
C PHE A 94 -0.68 -3.05 -10.47
N CYS A 95 0.60 -3.24 -10.20
CA CYS A 95 1.62 -2.21 -10.34
C CYS A 95 1.96 -1.95 -11.81
N ASP A 96 1.95 -0.68 -12.20
CA ASP A 96 2.53 -0.24 -13.47
C ASP A 96 4.05 -0.21 -13.37
N LEU A 97 4.72 -1.13 -14.07
CA LEU A 97 6.18 -1.23 -14.08
C LEU A 97 6.81 -0.42 -15.23
N SER A 98 6.02 0.30 -16.03
CA SER A 98 6.56 1.09 -17.15
C SER A 98 7.35 2.31 -16.68
N LEU A 99 8.52 2.52 -17.28
CA LEU A 99 9.44 3.62 -16.93
C LEU A 99 9.09 4.97 -17.61
N ASN A 100 8.19 4.94 -18.58
CA ASN A 100 7.73 6.13 -19.31
C ASN A 100 6.76 7.00 -18.49
N ARG A 101 6.27 6.50 -17.35
CA ARG A 101 5.31 7.19 -16.49
C ARG A 101 5.96 8.33 -15.73
N THR A 102 5.20 9.41 -15.54
CA THR A 102 5.60 10.54 -14.67
C THR A 102 5.86 10.08 -13.24
N TYR A 103 5.01 9.18 -12.73
CA TYR A 103 5.15 8.58 -11.41
C TYR A 103 5.43 7.09 -11.58
N LEU A 104 6.54 6.61 -11.01
CA LEU A 104 6.90 5.20 -11.07
C LEU A 104 5.99 4.37 -10.16
N TRP A 105 5.73 3.13 -10.58
CA TRP A 105 5.14 2.06 -9.77
C TRP A 105 3.78 2.38 -9.14
N GLU A 106 2.92 3.04 -9.90
CA GLU A 106 1.53 3.28 -9.50
C GLU A 106 0.70 1.99 -9.55
N ILE A 107 -0.15 1.78 -8.55
CA ILE A 107 -1.16 0.72 -8.53
C ILE A 107 -2.37 1.17 -9.35
N LYS A 108 -2.68 0.45 -10.44
CA LYS A 108 -3.73 0.80 -11.42
C LYS A 108 -5.15 0.35 -11.03
N THR A 109 -5.40 0.23 -9.73
CA THR A 109 -6.70 -0.21 -9.20
C THR A 109 -7.00 0.42 -7.84
N ASP A 110 -8.26 0.38 -7.43
CA ASP A 110 -8.74 0.95 -6.18
C ASP A 110 -8.58 -0.02 -4.99
N LEU A 111 -8.63 0.52 -3.78
CA LEU A 111 -8.43 -0.28 -2.57
C LEU A 111 -9.50 -1.37 -2.37
N ALA A 112 -10.74 -1.17 -2.83
CA ALA A 112 -11.78 -2.18 -2.68
C ALA A 112 -11.50 -3.39 -3.58
N THR A 113 -11.06 -3.17 -4.83
CA THR A 113 -10.60 -4.24 -5.71
C THR A 113 -9.37 -4.95 -5.16
N ILE A 114 -8.37 -4.22 -4.64
CA ILE A 114 -7.22 -4.83 -3.94
C ILE A 114 -7.70 -5.75 -2.81
N ALA A 115 -8.68 -5.31 -2.01
CA ALA A 115 -9.18 -6.11 -0.92
C ALA A 115 -9.96 -7.35 -1.36
N LYS A 116 -10.72 -7.25 -2.47
CA LYS A 116 -11.40 -8.40 -3.10
C LYS A 116 -10.38 -9.44 -3.58
N GLU A 117 -9.33 -8.98 -4.25
CA GLU A 117 -8.22 -9.80 -4.76
C GLU A 117 -7.38 -10.43 -3.65
N CYS A 118 -7.40 -9.83 -2.45
CA CYS A 118 -6.82 -10.44 -1.26
C CYS A 118 -7.74 -11.46 -0.56
N GLY A 119 -8.99 -11.61 -0.99
CA GLY A 119 -10.02 -12.35 -0.25
C GLY A 119 -10.37 -11.73 1.10
N GLN A 120 -10.18 -10.41 1.26
CA GLN A 120 -10.32 -9.68 2.52
C GLN A 120 -11.37 -8.56 2.48
N CYS A 121 -12.16 -8.49 1.40
CA CYS A 121 -13.36 -7.68 1.33
C CYS A 121 -14.57 -8.50 1.81
N TYR A 122 -15.39 -7.94 2.68
CA TYR A 122 -16.66 -8.54 3.07
C TYR A 122 -17.80 -7.52 3.00
N ARG A 123 -18.96 -7.97 2.51
CA ARG A 123 -20.18 -7.16 2.44
C ARG A 123 -21.00 -7.32 3.72
N TYR A 124 -21.61 -6.25 4.18
CA TYR A 124 -22.57 -6.26 5.27
C TYR A 124 -23.67 -5.24 5.01
N ILE A 125 -24.84 -5.47 5.57
CA ILE A 125 -25.96 -4.54 5.54
C ILE A 125 -25.79 -3.60 6.74
N ASP A 126 -25.84 -2.29 6.51
CA ASP A 126 -25.77 -1.29 7.57
C ASP A 126 -27.10 -1.14 8.32
N LYS A 127 -27.17 -0.24 9.30
CA LYS A 127 -28.39 0.00 10.10
C LYS A 127 -29.54 0.62 9.28
N ASN A 128 -29.24 1.08 8.07
CA ASN A 128 -30.16 1.78 7.17
C ASN A 128 -30.42 0.92 5.91
N ASP A 129 -30.25 -0.40 6.01
CA ASP A 129 -30.41 -1.39 4.94
C ASP A 129 -29.55 -1.19 3.68
N ASN A 130 -28.46 -0.39 3.76
CA ASN A 130 -27.54 -0.24 2.65
C ASN A 130 -26.45 -1.32 2.68
N VAL A 131 -26.18 -1.90 1.52
CA VAL A 131 -25.06 -2.83 1.33
C VAL A 131 -23.74 -2.05 1.33
N ARG A 132 -22.86 -2.36 2.29
CA ARG A 132 -21.54 -1.76 2.41
C ARG A 132 -20.44 -2.80 2.33
N GLU A 133 -19.31 -2.40 1.74
CA GLU A 133 -18.07 -3.19 1.72
C GLU A 133 -17.14 -2.76 2.86
N ARG A 134 -16.53 -3.73 3.55
CA ARG A 134 -15.50 -3.49 4.56
C ARG A 134 -14.23 -4.26 4.24
N TYR A 135 -13.09 -3.59 4.43
CA TYR A 135 -11.76 -4.12 4.16
C TYR A 135 -10.71 -3.52 5.10
N ASP A 136 -11.04 -3.40 6.39
CA ASP A 136 -10.18 -2.79 7.41
C ASP A 136 -8.86 -3.53 7.60
N THR A 137 -8.84 -4.86 7.40
CA THR A 137 -7.61 -5.67 7.51
C THR A 137 -6.58 -5.23 6.48
N VAL A 138 -7.00 -5.05 5.23
CA VAL A 138 -6.17 -4.55 4.11
C VAL A 138 -5.81 -3.09 4.31
N ASN A 139 -6.76 -2.22 4.68
CA ASN A 139 -6.48 -0.81 4.92
C ASN A 139 -5.43 -0.62 6.04
N ASN A 140 -5.52 -1.41 7.11
CA ASN A 140 -4.52 -1.37 8.18
C ASN A 140 -3.16 -1.92 7.73
N ALA A 141 -3.12 -2.90 6.82
CA ALA A 141 -1.87 -3.40 6.23
C ALA A 141 -1.23 -2.34 5.31
N ILE A 142 -2.02 -1.67 4.47
CA ILE A 142 -1.59 -0.51 3.67
C ILE A 142 -1.03 0.59 4.58
N LYS A 143 -1.73 0.92 5.68
CA LYS A 143 -1.22 1.90 6.65
C LYS A 143 0.13 1.48 7.27
N MET A 144 0.32 0.19 7.54
CA MET A 144 1.61 -0.33 8.02
C MET A 144 2.72 -0.13 6.98
N LEU A 145 2.46 -0.41 5.70
CA LEU A 145 3.42 -0.19 4.61
C LEU A 145 3.70 1.32 4.39
N GLU A 146 2.68 2.17 4.48
CA GLU A 146 2.80 3.63 4.37
C GLU A 146 3.62 4.21 5.52
N ASP A 147 3.37 3.76 6.76
CA ASP A 147 4.09 4.20 7.94
C ASP A 147 5.56 3.69 7.94
N ALA A 148 5.83 2.54 7.32
CA ALA A 148 7.19 2.04 7.04
C ALA A 148 7.83 2.70 5.81
N GLU A 149 7.13 3.63 5.15
CA GLU A 149 7.59 4.35 3.95
C GLU A 149 7.97 3.46 2.76
N LEU A 150 7.41 2.25 2.73
CA LEU A 150 7.52 1.32 1.61
C LEU A 150 6.61 1.71 0.46
N ILE A 151 5.50 2.40 0.77
CA ILE A 151 4.55 2.92 -0.23
C ILE A 151 4.26 4.39 0.05
N THR A 152 3.89 5.11 -1.00
CA THR A 152 3.31 6.45 -0.90
C THR A 152 1.83 6.34 -1.21
N VAL A 153 0.98 6.90 -0.35
CA VAL A 153 -0.48 6.84 -0.50
C VAL A 153 -1.04 8.24 -0.57
N LEU A 154 -1.86 8.51 -1.58
CA LEU A 154 -2.70 9.69 -1.63
C LEU A 154 -4.04 9.36 -0.99
N ARG A 155 -4.30 9.98 0.16
CA ARG A 155 -5.57 9.85 0.86
C ARG A 155 -6.46 11.05 0.60
N GLU A 156 -7.74 10.79 0.35
CA GLU A 156 -8.76 11.83 0.27
C GLU A 156 -10.02 11.43 1.04
N MET A 157 -10.82 12.43 1.42
CA MET A 157 -12.12 12.21 2.02
C MET A 157 -13.04 11.57 1.00
N ASP A 158 -13.47 10.34 1.31
CA ASP A 158 -14.62 9.76 0.65
C ASP A 158 -15.89 10.44 1.17
N LYS A 159 -16.60 11.13 0.27
CA LYS A 159 -17.85 11.83 0.58
C LYS A 159 -18.96 10.89 1.07
N THR A 160 -18.93 9.61 0.66
CA THR A 160 -19.97 8.63 1.03
C THR A 160 -19.77 8.07 2.44
N VAL A 161 -18.52 7.84 2.85
CA VAL A 161 -18.19 7.20 4.14
C VAL A 161 -17.70 8.21 5.19
N GLY A 162 -17.36 9.44 4.78
CA GLY A 162 -16.78 10.45 5.66
C GLY A 162 -15.40 10.05 6.20
N LYS A 163 -14.65 9.24 5.44
CA LYS A 163 -13.34 8.72 5.86
C LYS A 163 -12.27 8.98 4.81
N GLN A 164 -11.06 9.25 5.26
CA GLN A 164 -9.86 9.34 4.42
C GLN A 164 -9.53 7.95 3.84
N LYS A 165 -9.86 7.73 2.57
CA LYS A 165 -9.56 6.48 1.85
C LYS A 165 -8.27 6.62 1.05
N ALA A 166 -7.56 5.51 0.87
CA ALA A 166 -6.41 5.44 -0.02
C ALA A 166 -6.92 5.45 -1.46
N MET A 167 -6.75 6.56 -2.16
CA MET A 167 -7.28 6.75 -3.50
C MET A 167 -6.27 6.34 -4.57
N ARG A 168 -4.99 6.67 -4.35
CA ARG A 168 -3.88 6.28 -5.23
C ARG A 168 -2.72 5.79 -4.39
N ILE A 169 -2.04 4.76 -4.87
CA ILE A 169 -0.94 4.10 -4.18
C ILE A 169 0.22 3.96 -5.16
N TRP A 170 1.42 4.33 -4.71
CA TRP A 170 2.67 4.08 -5.43
C TRP A 170 3.58 3.26 -4.55
N LEU A 171 4.24 2.27 -5.15
CA LEU A 171 5.33 1.57 -4.47
C LEU A 171 6.57 2.47 -4.48
N ASN A 172 7.27 2.56 -3.36
CA ASN A 172 8.58 3.23 -3.33
C ASN A 172 9.67 2.20 -3.65
N ALA A 173 10.91 2.62 -3.94
CA ALA A 173 11.97 1.67 -4.27
C ALA A 173 12.29 0.73 -3.08
N GLU A 174 12.14 1.26 -1.86
CA GLU A 174 12.25 0.56 -0.59
C GLU A 174 11.32 -0.66 -0.51
N PHE A 175 10.16 -0.62 -1.17
CA PHE A 175 9.28 -1.79 -1.29
C PHE A 175 9.97 -2.98 -1.95
N PHE A 176 10.77 -2.73 -2.98
CA PHE A 176 11.50 -3.77 -3.68
C PHE A 176 12.77 -4.16 -2.91
N ILE A 177 13.43 -3.19 -2.28
CA ILE A 177 14.59 -3.46 -1.42
C ILE A 177 14.18 -4.38 -0.26
N MET A 178 13.02 -4.12 0.35
CA MET A 178 12.38 -4.97 1.34
C MET A 178 12.25 -6.44 0.88
N LEU A 179 12.11 -6.70 -0.42
CA LEU A 179 12.00 -8.04 -1.01
C LEU A 179 13.38 -8.66 -1.35
N GLY A 180 14.48 -8.02 -0.95
CA GLY A 180 15.85 -8.48 -1.13
C GLY A 180 16.43 -8.15 -2.51
N PHE A 181 15.95 -7.09 -3.17
CA PHE A 181 16.59 -6.53 -4.37
C PHE A 181 17.55 -5.40 -3.97
N THR A 182 18.74 -5.39 -4.55
CA THR A 182 19.58 -4.18 -4.52
C THR A 182 19.06 -3.16 -5.52
N GLU A 183 19.39 -1.87 -5.32
CA GLU A 183 18.98 -0.81 -6.25
C GLU A 183 19.49 -1.07 -7.68
N THR A 184 20.75 -1.47 -7.80
CA THR A 184 21.39 -1.76 -9.10
C THR A 184 20.71 -2.93 -9.80
N GLN A 185 20.33 -3.98 -9.08
CA GLN A 185 19.55 -5.09 -9.62
C GLN A 185 18.16 -4.62 -10.07
N LEU A 186 17.45 -3.85 -9.24
CA LEU A 186 16.12 -3.34 -9.56
C LEU A 186 16.15 -2.50 -10.84
N ARG A 187 17.11 -1.57 -10.95
CA ARG A 187 17.28 -0.72 -12.13
C ARG A 187 17.55 -1.55 -13.38
N LYS A 188 18.46 -2.53 -13.32
CA LYS A 188 18.73 -3.46 -14.43
C LYS A 188 17.48 -4.23 -14.86
N ILE A 189 16.70 -4.73 -13.90
CA ILE A 189 15.44 -5.45 -14.18
C ILE A 189 14.43 -4.55 -14.89
N MET A 190 14.25 -3.31 -14.40
CA MET A 190 13.29 -2.37 -14.98
C MET A 190 13.70 -1.89 -16.38
N LEU A 191 14.99 -1.66 -16.63
CA LEU A 191 15.50 -1.31 -17.97
C LEU A 191 15.32 -2.46 -18.97
N ARG A 192 15.61 -3.70 -18.55
CA ARG A 192 15.36 -4.89 -19.38
C ARG A 192 13.87 -5.06 -19.68
N TYR A 193 13.01 -4.78 -18.71
CA TYR A 193 11.57 -4.80 -18.89
C TYR A 193 11.12 -3.76 -19.92
N HIS A 194 11.65 -2.54 -19.87
CA HIS A 194 11.38 -1.51 -20.88
C HIS A 194 11.87 -1.90 -22.28
N LYS A 195 13.11 -2.41 -22.39
CA LYS A 195 13.65 -2.95 -23.67
C LYS A 195 12.74 -4.04 -24.24
N TYR A 196 12.27 -4.96 -23.40
CA TYR A 196 11.31 -6.00 -23.79
C TYR A 196 9.98 -5.39 -24.28
N GLN A 197 9.42 -4.41 -23.58
CA GLN A 197 8.18 -3.75 -24.01
C GLN A 197 8.35 -3.07 -25.37
N PHE A 198 9.48 -2.42 -25.60
CA PHE A 198 9.82 -1.78 -26.87
C PHE A 198 9.93 -2.82 -28.00
N ILE A 199 10.78 -3.84 -27.84
CA ILE A 199 11.02 -4.86 -28.88
C ILE A 199 9.73 -5.60 -29.27
N ASN A 200 8.82 -5.80 -28.32
CA ASN A 200 7.55 -6.51 -28.55
C ASN A 200 6.38 -5.57 -28.91
N ASN A 201 6.64 -4.31 -29.25
CA ASN A 201 5.62 -3.31 -29.63
C ASN A 201 4.46 -3.17 -28.61
N LYS A 202 4.78 -3.25 -27.30
CA LYS A 202 3.79 -3.16 -26.22
C LYS A 202 3.61 -1.75 -25.67
N LEU A 203 4.42 -0.78 -26.09
CA LEU A 203 4.42 0.56 -25.49
C LEU A 203 3.08 1.29 -25.71
N ASP A 204 2.52 1.23 -26.92
CA ASP A 204 1.27 1.94 -27.23
C ASP A 204 0.08 1.36 -26.49
N SER A 205 -0.04 0.02 -26.41
CA SER A 205 -1.12 -0.62 -25.65
C SER A 205 -1.03 -0.34 -24.15
N LEU A 206 0.18 -0.26 -23.60
CA LEU A 206 0.40 0.12 -22.21
C LEU A 206 0.05 1.59 -21.94
N ASP A 207 0.32 2.47 -22.89
CA ASP A 207 -0.02 3.90 -22.82
C ASP A 207 -1.53 4.09 -22.89
N GLU A 208 -2.21 3.38 -23.77
CA GLU A 208 -3.67 3.39 -23.86
C GLU A 208 -4.32 2.91 -22.57
N TYR A 209 -3.85 1.79 -22.02
CA TYR A 209 -4.30 1.29 -20.72
C TYR A 209 -4.06 2.29 -19.57
N HIS A 210 -2.96 3.04 -19.62
CA HIS A 210 -2.68 4.09 -18.63
C HIS A 210 -3.63 5.29 -18.79
N LYS A 211 -3.89 5.75 -20.02
CA LYS A 211 -4.87 6.82 -20.28
C LYS A 211 -6.26 6.45 -19.74
N GLN A 212 -6.71 5.24 -20.01
CA GLN A 212 -7.98 4.72 -19.47
C GLN A 212 -7.99 4.70 -17.94
N HIS A 213 -6.86 4.32 -17.29
CA HIS A 213 -6.74 4.41 -15.83
C HIS A 213 -6.87 5.85 -15.31
N ILE A 214 -6.21 6.82 -15.93
CA ILE A 214 -6.34 8.23 -15.55
C ILE A 214 -7.76 8.74 -15.77
N ALA A 215 -8.38 8.43 -16.91
CA ALA A 215 -9.77 8.80 -17.21
C ALA A 215 -10.75 8.22 -16.18
N ARG A 216 -10.56 6.97 -15.72
CA ARG A 216 -11.36 6.37 -14.63
C ARG A 216 -11.20 7.13 -13.31
N LEU A 217 -9.99 7.57 -12.98
CA LEU A 217 -9.73 8.35 -11.77
C LEU A 217 -10.42 9.73 -11.85
N GLU A 218 -10.32 10.40 -12.99
CA GLU A 218 -10.96 11.69 -13.25
C GLU A 218 -12.48 11.60 -13.21
N ALA A 219 -13.08 10.60 -13.88
CA ALA A 219 -14.52 10.35 -13.87
C ALA A 219 -15.06 10.04 -12.48
N SER A 220 -14.26 9.37 -11.64
CA SER A 220 -14.63 9.10 -10.25
C SER A 220 -14.58 10.37 -9.37
N ASN A 221 -14.13 11.50 -9.91
CA ASN A 221 -13.79 12.73 -9.19
C ASN A 221 -12.82 12.46 -8.02
N VAL A 222 -11.93 11.48 -8.25
CA VAL A 222 -11.01 10.95 -7.26
C VAL A 222 -9.62 11.49 -7.53
N ALA A 223 -9.03 12.13 -6.51
CA ALA A 223 -7.60 12.28 -6.35
C ALA A 223 -6.82 12.86 -7.53
N SER A 224 -7.33 13.95 -8.12
CA SER A 224 -6.59 14.78 -9.07
C SER A 224 -5.22 15.17 -8.50
N MET A 225 -4.23 15.19 -9.39
CA MET A 225 -2.85 15.55 -9.05
C MET A 225 -2.57 17.05 -9.24
N HIS A 226 -3.47 17.78 -9.92
CA HIS A 226 -3.23 19.15 -10.38
C HIS A 226 -2.89 20.10 -9.22
N ASN A 227 -3.60 20.01 -8.10
CA ASN A 227 -3.41 20.88 -6.93
C ASN A 227 -2.45 20.29 -5.88
N LYS A 228 -1.69 19.23 -6.22
CA LYS A 228 -0.88 18.46 -5.27
C LYS A 228 0.61 18.61 -5.52
N TYR A 229 1.08 19.85 -5.62
CA TYR A 229 2.47 20.20 -5.92
C TYR A 229 3.50 19.44 -5.08
N LYS A 230 3.31 19.34 -3.75
CA LYS A 230 4.25 18.61 -2.87
C LYS A 230 4.36 17.12 -3.22
N LEU A 231 3.23 16.47 -3.49
CA LEU A 231 3.22 15.05 -3.85
C LEU A 231 3.79 14.84 -5.25
N HIS A 232 3.42 15.70 -6.21
CA HIS A 232 3.98 15.70 -7.56
C HIS A 232 5.51 15.78 -7.50
N THR A 233 6.05 16.80 -6.82
CA THR A 233 7.50 16.99 -6.67
C THR A 233 8.16 15.79 -6.01
N LYS A 234 7.55 15.21 -4.97
CA LYS A 234 8.07 14.00 -4.32
C LYS A 234 8.18 12.83 -5.30
N LEU A 235 7.11 12.49 -6.01
CA LEU A 235 7.09 11.34 -6.94
C LEU A 235 8.00 11.56 -8.15
N SER A 236 8.02 12.77 -8.70
CA SER A 236 8.91 13.15 -9.81
C SER A 236 10.39 13.08 -9.38
N ASN A 237 10.70 13.48 -8.15
CA ASN A 237 12.05 13.33 -7.60
C ASN A 237 12.44 11.86 -7.38
N ILE A 238 11.50 11.00 -6.96
CA ILE A 238 11.75 9.55 -6.87
C ILE A 238 12.11 9.00 -8.25
N ARG A 239 11.35 9.37 -9.29
CA ARG A 239 11.65 8.97 -10.68
C ARG A 239 13.04 9.46 -11.11
N ARG A 240 13.33 10.75 -10.90
CA ARG A 240 14.63 11.34 -11.28
C ARG A 240 15.78 10.64 -10.57
N ARG A 241 15.68 10.36 -9.28
CA ARG A 241 16.72 9.64 -8.52
C ARG A 241 16.88 8.19 -9.00
N PHE A 242 15.77 7.50 -9.25
CA PHE A 242 15.79 6.10 -9.65
C PHE A 242 16.22 5.87 -11.10
N LEU A 243 16.06 6.83 -12.00
CA LEU A 243 16.46 6.67 -13.41
C LEU A 243 17.68 7.50 -13.79
N GLY A 244 17.81 8.72 -13.27
CA GLY A 244 18.75 9.72 -13.79
C GLY A 244 18.20 10.39 -15.06
N ASP A 245 18.69 11.59 -15.35
CA ASP A 245 18.14 12.41 -16.45
C ASP A 245 18.42 11.81 -17.83
N THR A 246 19.58 11.16 -18.01
CA THR A 246 19.94 10.47 -19.26
C THR A 246 18.94 9.37 -19.60
N ILE A 247 18.70 8.44 -18.67
CA ILE A 247 17.74 7.34 -18.86
C ILE A 247 16.32 7.88 -19.08
N ILE A 248 15.93 8.94 -18.37
CA ILE A 248 14.61 9.57 -18.58
C ILE A 248 14.46 10.07 -20.02
N GLN A 249 15.47 10.74 -20.56
CA GLN A 249 15.47 11.21 -21.95
C GLN A 249 15.38 10.03 -22.93
N TYR A 250 16.14 8.95 -22.71
CA TYR A 250 16.08 7.78 -23.58
C TYR A 250 14.73 7.07 -23.56
N VAL A 251 14.16 6.87 -22.38
CA VAL A 251 12.83 6.26 -22.23
C VAL A 251 11.76 7.14 -22.90
N ALA A 252 11.89 8.47 -22.82
CA ALA A 252 10.99 9.39 -23.49
C ALA A 252 11.10 9.31 -25.03
N GLN A 253 12.30 9.08 -25.57
CA GLN A 253 12.52 8.86 -27.00
C GLN A 253 12.02 7.49 -27.51
N ARG A 254 11.51 6.63 -26.63
CA ARG A 254 11.06 5.26 -26.97
C ARG A 254 12.13 4.50 -27.76
N LYS A 255 13.40 4.51 -27.31
CA LYS A 255 14.48 3.75 -27.96
C LYS A 255 14.88 2.52 -27.12
N PRO A 256 15.32 1.42 -27.75
CA PRO A 256 15.88 0.30 -27.01
C PRO A 256 17.24 0.72 -26.43
N ILE A 257 17.41 0.59 -25.12
CA ILE A 257 18.69 0.87 -24.45
C ILE A 257 19.44 -0.45 -24.30
N ASP A 258 20.67 -0.55 -24.81
CA ASP A 258 21.56 -1.64 -24.39
C ASP A 258 22.19 -1.31 -23.04
N TYR A 259 22.05 -2.23 -22.09
CA TYR A 259 22.48 -2.01 -20.71
C TYR A 259 24.01 -2.02 -20.56
N LYS A 260 24.72 -2.52 -21.59
CA LYS A 260 26.18 -2.61 -21.61
C LYS A 260 26.85 -1.28 -21.99
N ASP A 261 26.17 -0.43 -22.74
CA ASP A 261 26.76 0.76 -23.36
C ASP A 261 26.60 2.03 -22.53
N GLN A 262 25.88 1.95 -21.41
CA GLN A 262 25.73 3.07 -20.50
C GLN A 262 26.41 2.75 -19.17
N VAL A 263 27.38 3.60 -18.80
CA VAL A 263 27.74 3.77 -17.40
C VAL A 263 26.45 4.15 -16.70
N ILE A 264 25.85 3.18 -16.00
CA ILE A 264 24.76 3.45 -15.08
C ILE A 264 25.42 4.35 -14.04
N SER A 265 25.34 5.67 -14.22
CA SER A 265 25.81 6.59 -13.22
C SER A 265 25.04 6.18 -11.98
N THR A 266 25.74 5.61 -11.01
CA THR A 266 25.22 5.26 -9.71
C THR A 266 24.93 6.58 -9.04
N TYR A 267 23.85 7.22 -9.46
CA TYR A 267 23.26 8.27 -8.68
C TYR A 267 22.81 7.58 -7.41
N PRO A 268 23.40 7.90 -6.25
CA PRO A 268 23.01 7.27 -5.02
C PRO A 268 21.54 7.59 -4.82
N PHE A 269 20.69 6.58 -4.97
CA PHE A 269 19.36 6.65 -4.43
C PHE A 269 19.54 6.90 -2.93
N VAL A 270 18.90 7.96 -2.42
CA VAL A 270 18.85 8.23 -0.98
C VAL A 270 17.45 7.87 -0.52
N PRO A 271 17.21 6.59 -0.15
CA PRO A 271 15.94 6.20 0.43
C PRO A 271 15.72 6.84 1.79
N CYS A 272 14.49 6.74 2.30
CA CYS A 272 14.17 7.19 3.65
C CYS A 272 14.83 6.35 4.77
N PHE A 273 15.25 5.13 4.44
CA PHE A 273 16.28 4.33 5.11
C PHE A 273 17.28 3.93 4.04
N LYS A 274 18.54 4.38 4.08
CA LYS A 274 19.46 4.30 2.94
C LYS A 274 19.77 2.86 2.52
N SER A 275 19.51 1.90 3.40
CA SER A 275 19.67 0.47 3.17
C SER A 275 18.87 -0.33 4.20
N GLU A 276 18.85 -1.67 4.06
CA GLU A 276 18.40 -2.53 5.16
C GLU A 276 19.26 -2.38 6.42
N ALA A 277 20.53 -2.00 6.29
CA ALA A 277 21.41 -1.78 7.44
C ALA A 277 21.00 -0.52 8.22
N ASP A 278 20.53 0.53 7.54
CA ASP A 278 20.04 1.75 8.17
C ASP A 278 18.84 1.49 9.09
N CYS A 279 18.03 0.48 8.78
CA CYS A 279 16.88 0.09 9.60
C CYS A 279 17.30 -0.45 10.98
N ALA A 280 18.56 -0.88 11.12
CA ALA A 280 19.13 -1.31 12.40
C ALA A 280 19.71 -0.14 13.21
N ASN A 281 19.92 1.03 12.60
CA ASN A 281 20.50 2.20 13.25
C ASN A 281 19.44 2.93 14.10
N ASP A 282 19.70 3.05 15.41
CA ASP A 282 18.76 3.67 16.34
C ASP A 282 18.47 5.15 16.03
N LYS A 283 19.44 5.89 15.45
CA LYS A 283 19.23 7.28 15.01
C LYS A 283 18.19 7.36 13.89
N GLU A 284 18.26 6.46 12.90
CA GLU A 284 17.31 6.43 11.78
C GLU A 284 15.92 5.96 12.25
N VAL A 285 15.86 5.04 13.21
CA VAL A 285 14.62 4.62 13.87
C VAL A 285 13.96 5.78 14.61
N GLU A 286 14.73 6.60 15.34
CA GLU A 286 14.20 7.78 16.02
C GLU A 286 13.75 8.87 15.02
N LEU A 287 14.48 9.07 13.92
CA LEU A 287 14.02 9.94 12.82
C LEU A 287 12.70 9.45 12.22
N LEU A 288 12.50 8.14 12.06
CA LEU A 288 11.22 7.59 11.63
C LEU A 288 10.12 7.91 12.67
N ARG A 289 10.41 7.75 13.97
CA ARG A 289 9.47 8.06 15.04
C ARG A 289 9.02 9.52 15.00
N ILE A 290 9.96 10.46 14.89
CA ILE A 290 9.67 11.90 14.77
C ILE A 290 8.77 12.15 13.54
N ARG A 291 9.08 11.55 12.39
CA ARG A 291 8.25 11.68 11.17
C ARG A 291 6.83 11.13 11.36
N LEU A 292 6.67 10.02 12.06
CA LEU A 292 5.34 9.46 12.37
C LEU A 292 4.54 10.38 13.28
N LEU A 293 5.18 10.96 14.30
CA LEU A 293 4.54 11.95 15.19
C LEU A 293 4.11 13.20 14.42
N ASN A 294 4.99 13.75 13.56
CA ASN A 294 4.67 14.90 12.71
C ASN A 294 3.48 14.62 11.77
N LYS A 295 3.44 13.43 11.15
CA LYS A 295 2.30 12.99 10.32
C LYS A 295 1.01 12.89 11.14
N ALA A 296 1.08 12.39 12.37
CA ALA A 296 -0.09 12.30 13.26
C ALA A 296 -0.61 13.70 13.65
N MET A 297 0.28 14.60 14.06
CA MET A 297 -0.07 15.99 14.38
C MET A 297 -0.69 16.72 13.18
N ALA A 298 -0.13 16.56 11.98
CA ALA A 298 -0.69 17.14 10.77
C ALA A 298 -2.10 16.63 10.45
N ARG A 299 -2.36 15.33 10.68
CA ARG A 299 -3.70 14.73 10.52
C ARG A 299 -4.69 15.31 11.53
N GLU A 300 -4.31 15.49 12.79
CA GLU A 300 -5.18 16.10 13.80
C GLU A 300 -5.48 17.57 13.49
N LYS A 301 -4.47 18.35 13.10
CA LYS A 301 -4.67 19.74 12.63
C LYS A 301 -5.63 19.82 11.44
N ALA A 302 -5.50 18.91 10.48
CA ALA A 302 -6.39 18.86 9.31
C ALA A 302 -7.84 18.50 9.71
N LYS A 303 -8.04 17.58 10.67
CA LYS A 303 -9.37 17.27 11.19
C LYS A 303 -9.99 18.46 11.91
N GLN A 304 -9.23 19.14 12.77
CA GLN A 304 -9.68 20.35 13.47
C GLN A 304 -10.08 21.44 12.48
N ALA A 305 -9.25 21.71 11.47
CA ALA A 305 -9.56 22.69 10.43
C ALA A 305 -10.84 22.33 9.65
N ALA A 306 -11.03 21.04 9.32
CA ALA A 306 -12.25 20.58 8.66
C ALA A 306 -13.50 20.73 9.55
N TYR A 307 -13.36 20.46 10.85
CA TYR A 307 -14.43 20.64 11.83
C TYR A 307 -14.83 22.12 11.96
N TYR A 308 -13.87 23.03 12.15
CA TYR A 308 -14.15 24.47 12.20
C TYR A 308 -14.78 24.99 10.90
N LYS A 309 -14.33 24.50 9.75
CA LYS A 309 -14.93 24.85 8.46
C LYS A 309 -16.38 24.40 8.34
N ALA A 310 -16.73 23.22 8.88
CA ALA A 310 -18.10 22.74 8.94
C ALA A 310 -18.97 23.61 9.85
N LEU A 311 -18.48 23.96 11.05
CA LEU A 311 -19.18 24.84 11.98
C LEU A 311 -19.47 26.22 11.37
N ILE A 312 -18.49 26.85 10.72
CA ILE A 312 -18.69 28.14 10.04
C ILE A 312 -19.78 28.03 8.97
N LYS A 313 -19.80 26.92 8.21
CA LYS A 313 -20.80 26.69 7.17
C LYS A 313 -22.21 26.46 7.75
N GLU A 314 -22.33 25.86 8.93
CA GLU A 314 -23.62 25.69 9.62
C GLU A 314 -24.12 26.99 10.27
N ALA A 315 -23.22 27.91 10.61
CA ALA A 315 -23.54 29.21 11.17
C ALA A 315 -23.81 30.30 10.11
N SER A 316 -23.58 30.02 8.82
CA SER A 316 -23.82 30.92 7.68
C SER A 316 -25.07 30.51 6.91
#